data_AF-A0A7X2MT42-F1
#
_entry.id   AF-A0A7X2MT42-F1
#
_cell.length_a   1.000
_cell.length_b   1.000
_cell.length_c   1.000
_cell.angle_alpha   90.00
_cell.angle_beta   90.00
_cell.angle_gamma   90.00
#
_symmetry.space_group_name_H-M   'P 1'
#
loop_
_entity.id
_entity.type
_entity.pdbx_description
1 polymer ?
#
loop_
_entity_poly.entity_id
_entity_poly.type
_entity_poly.pdbx_seq_one_letter_code
_entity_poly.pdbx_strand_id
1 'polypeptide(L)'
;RGLVAFSLGTDTAGSGRVPAGFNNIVGLKPTKGWFSARGVVPACRLNDTISVFALTAEDAFSVASVMGGYDAGDAYSRINPRTAPASLPVHPHFAVPLNPEFFDDAAAEAAWDQALEALQAGGVTLHPIDFTPFRKLAEQLYYGAWVAERTAAVGGMLDRPADLDPVVHEIIA
;
A
#
# COMPACT_ATOMS: atom_id res chain seq x y z
N ARG A 1 -10.69 -20.10 -5.90
CA ARG A 1 -9.63 -21.14 -6.04
C ARG A 1 -8.29 -20.42 -6.04
N GLY A 2 -7.34 -20.83 -5.20
CA GLY A 2 -5.97 -20.29 -5.21
C GLY A 2 -5.11 -21.04 -6.22
N LEU A 3 -4.88 -20.45 -7.40
CA LEU A 3 -4.08 -21.06 -8.48
C LEU A 3 -2.59 -21.13 -8.12
N VAL A 4 -2.13 -20.19 -7.30
CA VAL A 4 -0.77 -20.06 -6.81
C VAL A 4 -0.80 -19.76 -5.31
N ALA A 5 0.26 -20.12 -4.59
CA ALA A 5 0.37 -19.88 -3.15
C ALA A 5 0.56 -18.39 -2.81
N PHE A 6 1.23 -17.65 -3.70
CA PHE A 6 1.43 -16.21 -3.59
C PHE A 6 1.59 -15.58 -4.97
N SER A 7 1.48 -14.26 -5.04
CA SER A 7 1.85 -13.47 -6.22
C SER A 7 2.48 -12.14 -5.81
N LEU A 8 3.15 -11.49 -6.75
CA LEU A 8 3.70 -10.15 -6.57
C LEU A 8 2.78 -9.10 -7.18
N GLY A 9 2.67 -7.97 -6.50
CA GLY A 9 2.08 -6.75 -7.02
C GLY A 9 3.03 -5.57 -6.87
N THR A 10 2.54 -4.38 -7.16
CA THR A 10 3.15 -3.12 -6.72
C THR A 10 2.12 -2.32 -5.94
N ASP A 11 2.57 -1.41 -5.08
CA ASP A 11 1.72 -0.51 -4.32
C ASP A 11 2.38 0.86 -4.18
N THR A 12 1.79 1.83 -4.86
CA THR A 12 2.09 3.26 -4.72
C THR A 12 1.02 3.95 -3.88
N ALA A 13 -0.25 3.67 -4.20
CA ALA A 13 -1.43 4.37 -3.69
C ALA A 13 -2.43 3.42 -3.01
N GLY A 14 -2.19 2.10 -3.04
CA GLY A 14 -3.16 1.09 -2.60
C GLY A 14 -3.21 -0.17 -3.46
N SER A 15 -2.47 -0.23 -4.57
CA SER A 15 -2.57 -1.34 -5.54
C SER A 15 -2.19 -2.72 -4.98
N GLY A 16 -1.50 -2.80 -3.83
CA GLY A 16 -1.21 -4.04 -3.10
C GLY A 16 -2.19 -4.33 -1.96
N ARG A 17 -3.07 -3.40 -1.62
CA ARG A 17 -3.99 -3.47 -0.46
C ARG A 17 -5.45 -3.53 -0.89
N VAL A 18 -5.87 -2.70 -1.85
CA VAL A 18 -7.26 -2.66 -2.34
C VAL A 18 -7.68 -4.00 -2.97
N PRO A 19 -6.89 -4.62 -3.88
CA PRO A 19 -7.25 -5.93 -4.41
C PRO A 19 -7.31 -7.02 -3.33
N ALA A 20 -6.47 -6.91 -2.29
CA ALA A 20 -6.48 -7.86 -1.18
C ALA A 20 -7.80 -7.80 -0.40
N GLY A 21 -8.27 -6.58 -0.07
CA GLY A 21 -9.55 -6.34 0.58
C GLY A 21 -10.74 -6.91 -0.20
N PHE A 22 -10.73 -6.78 -1.54
CA PHE A 22 -11.81 -7.28 -2.39
C PHE A 22 -11.76 -8.79 -2.68
N ASN A 23 -10.65 -9.47 -2.39
CA ASN A 23 -10.47 -10.88 -2.72
C ASN A 23 -10.29 -11.78 -1.50
N ASN A 24 -10.48 -11.26 -0.29
CA ASN A 24 -10.31 -12.00 0.96
C ASN A 24 -8.93 -12.69 1.03
N ILE A 25 -7.87 -11.92 0.76
CA ILE A 25 -6.48 -12.37 0.84
C ILE A 25 -5.65 -11.33 1.60
N VAL A 26 -4.42 -11.70 1.96
CA VAL A 26 -3.46 -10.79 2.59
C VAL A 26 -2.69 -10.03 1.52
N GLY A 27 -2.66 -8.70 1.65
CA GLY A 27 -1.81 -7.81 0.87
C GLY A 27 -0.72 -7.18 1.74
N LEU A 28 0.50 -7.70 1.68
CA LEU A 28 1.65 -7.17 2.41
C LEU A 28 2.30 -6.06 1.59
N LYS A 29 2.17 -4.81 2.08
CA LYS A 29 2.93 -3.67 1.58
C LYS A 29 4.15 -3.43 2.48
N PRO A 30 5.38 -3.68 2.02
CA PRO A 30 6.56 -3.54 2.87
C PRO A 30 6.86 -2.07 3.21
N THR A 31 7.78 -1.87 4.15
CA THR A 31 8.45 -0.58 4.34
C THR A 31 9.21 -0.21 3.06
N LYS A 32 9.09 1.05 2.60
CA LYS A 32 9.76 1.52 1.37
C LYS A 32 11.26 1.22 1.40
N GLY A 33 11.81 0.74 0.30
CA GLY A 33 13.22 0.41 0.16
C GLY A 33 13.66 -0.90 0.81
N TRP A 34 12.76 -1.66 1.46
CA TRP A 34 13.10 -3.01 1.93
C TRP A 34 13.21 -4.00 0.75
N PHE A 35 12.32 -3.88 -0.24
CA PHE A 35 12.43 -4.62 -1.49
C PHE A 35 13.09 -3.72 -2.53
N SER A 36 14.06 -4.28 -3.27
CA SER A 36 14.65 -3.60 -4.43
C SER A 36 13.63 -3.49 -5.56
N ALA A 37 13.53 -2.31 -6.18
CA ALA A 37 12.71 -2.07 -7.35
C ALA A 37 13.49 -2.21 -8.67
N ARG A 38 14.73 -2.73 -8.66
CA ARG A 38 15.46 -2.97 -9.92
C ARG A 38 14.71 -3.96 -10.80
N GLY A 39 14.59 -3.62 -12.08
CA GLY A 39 13.86 -4.43 -13.06
C GLY A 39 12.34 -4.22 -13.04
N VAL A 40 11.82 -3.37 -12.14
CA VAL A 40 10.41 -2.96 -12.16
C VAL A 40 10.28 -1.65 -12.91
N VAL A 41 9.30 -1.55 -13.83
CA VAL A 41 8.96 -0.30 -14.50
C VAL A 41 8.36 0.66 -13.46
N PRO A 42 8.92 1.86 -13.27
CA PRO A 42 8.43 2.78 -12.24
C PRO A 42 7.06 3.36 -12.61
N ALA A 43 6.24 3.59 -11.58
CA ALA A 43 5.02 4.38 -11.70
C ALA A 43 5.20 5.73 -10.98
N CYS A 44 5.60 5.71 -9.71
CA CYS A 44 5.95 6.90 -8.94
C CYS A 44 7.15 6.52 -8.07
N ARG A 45 8.35 6.68 -8.63
CA ARG A 45 9.56 5.97 -8.19
C ARG A 45 9.88 6.19 -6.72
N LEU A 46 9.56 7.36 -6.18
CA LEU A 46 9.78 7.73 -4.78
C LEU A 46 8.81 7.05 -3.80
N ASN A 47 7.66 6.58 -4.31
CA ASN A 47 6.57 6.01 -3.51
C ASN A 47 6.31 4.53 -3.79
N ASP A 48 6.83 4.00 -4.89
CA ASP A 48 6.62 2.62 -5.27
C ASP A 48 7.17 1.61 -4.26
N THR A 49 6.41 0.53 -4.09
CA THR A 49 6.85 -0.68 -3.42
C THR A 49 6.39 -1.89 -4.24
N ILE A 50 7.20 -2.93 -4.33
CA ILE A 50 6.66 -4.27 -4.66
C ILE A 50 5.87 -4.74 -3.45
N SER A 51 4.73 -5.38 -3.67
CA SER A 51 3.85 -5.96 -2.65
C SER A 51 3.72 -7.47 -2.83
N VAL A 52 3.28 -8.17 -1.79
CA VAL A 52 3.02 -9.61 -1.81
C VAL A 52 1.55 -9.87 -1.54
N PHE A 53 0.93 -10.69 -2.37
CA PHE A 53 -0.37 -11.29 -2.11
C PHE A 53 -0.20 -12.74 -1.67
N ALA A 54 -0.86 -13.14 -0.57
CA ALA A 54 -0.90 -14.52 -0.11
C ALA A 54 -2.22 -14.80 0.64
N LEU A 55 -2.49 -16.06 0.97
CA LEU A 55 -3.71 -16.43 1.71
C LEU A 55 -3.59 -16.16 3.22
N THR A 56 -2.37 -16.11 3.75
CA THR A 56 -2.12 -15.88 5.17
C THR A 56 -1.02 -14.84 5.38
N ALA A 57 -1.00 -14.23 6.57
CA ALA A 57 0.04 -13.27 6.94
C ALA A 57 1.42 -13.95 7.07
N GLU A 58 1.45 -15.20 7.51
CA GLU A 58 2.67 -16.00 7.64
C GLU A 58 3.29 -16.31 6.27
N ASP A 59 2.47 -16.72 5.29
CA ASP A 59 2.94 -16.94 3.91
C ASP A 59 3.45 -15.64 3.28
N ALA A 60 2.69 -14.55 3.43
CA ALA A 60 3.11 -13.24 2.92
C ALA A 60 4.45 -12.80 3.54
N PHE A 61 4.62 -12.99 4.84
CA PHE A 61 5.87 -12.66 5.55
C PHE A 61 7.03 -13.58 5.17
N SER A 62 6.77 -14.86 4.89
CA SER A 62 7.79 -15.81 4.43
C SER A 62 8.35 -15.39 3.08
N VAL A 63 7.48 -15.03 2.14
CA VAL A 63 7.88 -14.48 0.83
C VAL A 63 8.62 -13.15 1.00
N ALA A 64 8.07 -12.24 1.82
CA ALA A 64 8.70 -10.95 2.09
C ALA A 64 10.12 -11.09 2.66
N SER A 65 10.34 -12.08 3.53
CA SER A 65 11.65 -12.33 4.14
C SER A 65 12.69 -12.85 3.15
N VAL A 66 12.26 -13.58 2.11
CA VAL A 66 13.14 -14.01 1.00
C VAL A 66 13.47 -12.85 0.07
N MET A 67 12.49 -11.99 -0.22
CA MET A 67 12.66 -10.84 -1.12
C MET A 67 13.39 -9.66 -0.48
N GLY A 68 13.25 -9.53 0.84
CA GLY A 68 13.71 -8.38 1.61
C GLY A 68 15.21 -8.32 1.74
N GLY A 69 15.80 -7.18 1.38
CA GLY A 69 17.24 -6.99 1.48
C GLY A 69 17.71 -5.66 0.92
N TYR A 70 18.88 -5.20 1.40
CA TYR A 70 19.52 -4.03 0.83
C TYR A 70 20.13 -4.37 -0.53
N ASP A 71 19.92 -3.49 -1.51
CA ASP A 71 20.46 -3.59 -2.85
C ASP A 71 21.18 -2.29 -3.21
N ALA A 72 22.51 -2.35 -3.27
CA ALA A 72 23.35 -1.18 -3.61
C ALA A 72 23.11 -0.64 -5.03
N GLY A 73 22.49 -1.42 -5.92
CA GLY A 73 22.12 -0.97 -7.27
C GLY A 73 20.77 -0.26 -7.33
N ASP A 74 20.03 -0.18 -6.23
CA ASP A 74 18.79 0.58 -6.11
C ASP A 74 19.01 1.79 -5.19
N ALA A 75 18.98 3.00 -5.76
CA ALA A 75 19.17 4.25 -5.03
C ALA A 75 18.17 4.49 -3.89
N TYR A 76 17.03 3.80 -3.90
CA TYR A 76 15.97 3.90 -2.87
C TYR A 76 15.91 2.67 -1.96
N SER A 77 16.78 1.67 -2.16
CA SER A 77 16.91 0.57 -1.21
C SER A 77 17.53 1.08 0.09
N ARG A 78 17.07 0.52 1.21
CA ARG A 78 17.47 0.94 2.55
C ARG A 78 17.75 -0.26 3.44
N ILE A 79 18.81 -0.14 4.23
CA ILE A 79 19.06 -1.04 5.36
C ILE A 79 18.08 -0.69 6.47
N ASN A 80 17.34 -1.68 6.99
CA ASN A 80 16.46 -1.48 8.13
C ASN A 80 17.31 -1.00 9.34
N PRO A 81 17.06 0.20 9.88
CA PRO A 81 17.88 0.76 10.96
C PRO A 81 17.64 0.08 12.32
N ARG A 82 16.64 -0.81 12.43
CA ARG A 82 16.26 -1.54 13.67
C ARG A 82 15.99 -0.62 14.86
N THR A 83 15.46 0.57 14.59
CA THR A 83 15.15 1.59 15.61
C THR A 83 13.79 1.42 16.25
N ALA A 84 12.92 0.58 15.70
CA ALA A 84 11.60 0.28 16.24
C ALA A 84 11.48 -1.23 16.57
N PRO A 85 10.80 -1.58 17.68
CA PRO A 85 10.54 -2.97 18.01
C PRO A 85 9.64 -3.61 16.94
N ALA A 86 9.89 -4.89 16.65
CA ALA A 86 9.07 -5.66 15.71
C ALA A 86 7.75 -6.15 16.33
N SER A 87 7.66 -6.18 17.66
CA SER A 87 6.49 -6.66 18.41
C SER A 87 5.61 -5.49 18.88
N LEU A 88 4.30 -5.73 18.90
CA LEU A 88 3.35 -4.86 19.59
C LEU A 88 3.38 -5.10 21.11
N PRO A 89 3.08 -4.08 21.93
CA PRO A 89 2.89 -4.27 23.37
C PRO A 89 1.64 -5.13 23.64
N VAL A 90 1.53 -5.68 24.85
CA VAL A 90 0.39 -6.54 25.27
C VAL A 90 -0.96 -5.80 25.17
N HIS A 91 -0.96 -4.50 25.44
CA HIS A 91 -2.12 -3.62 25.28
C HIS A 91 -1.79 -2.49 24.28
N PRO A 92 -1.96 -2.73 22.97
CA PRO A 92 -1.67 -1.74 21.94
C PRO A 92 -2.61 -0.53 22.00
N HIS A 93 -2.10 0.62 21.54
CA HIS A 93 -2.87 1.83 21.33
C HIS A 93 -2.91 2.12 19.83
N PHE A 94 -4.10 2.09 19.21
CA PHE A 94 -4.26 2.35 17.78
C PHE A 94 -5.02 3.65 17.54
N ALA A 95 -4.51 4.47 16.63
CA ALA A 95 -5.23 5.64 16.14
C ALA A 95 -6.23 5.21 15.06
N VAL A 96 -7.45 5.74 15.13
CA VAL A 96 -8.51 5.52 14.14
C VAL A 96 -9.07 6.85 13.66
N PRO A 97 -9.53 6.99 12.40
CA PRO A 97 -10.20 8.20 11.95
C PRO A 97 -11.42 8.50 12.83
N LEU A 98 -11.57 9.75 13.28
CA LEU A 98 -12.74 10.15 14.07
C LEU A 98 -14.04 10.07 13.27
N ASN A 99 -14.00 10.45 11.99
CA ASN A 99 -15.14 10.43 11.07
C ASN A 99 -14.71 9.75 9.75
N PRO A 100 -14.69 8.40 9.69
CA PRO A 100 -14.43 7.70 8.44
C PRO A 100 -15.57 7.94 7.43
N GLU A 101 -15.24 7.90 6.14
CA GLU A 101 -16.19 8.07 5.04
C GLU A 101 -16.38 6.75 4.31
N PHE A 102 -17.64 6.31 4.14
CA PHE A 102 -18.00 5.04 3.51
C PHE A 102 -18.76 5.18 2.19
N PHE A 103 -19.04 6.41 1.74
CA PHE A 103 -19.74 6.68 0.47
C PHE A 103 -21.06 5.89 0.32
N ASP A 104 -21.89 5.91 1.36
CA ASP A 104 -23.17 5.19 1.46
C ASP A 104 -23.07 3.64 1.42
N ASP A 105 -21.86 3.07 1.57
CA ASP A 105 -21.65 1.62 1.69
C ASP A 105 -21.83 1.15 3.14
N ALA A 106 -23.08 0.82 3.49
CA ALA A 106 -23.43 0.30 4.81
C ALA A 106 -22.77 -1.05 5.14
N ALA A 107 -22.38 -1.85 4.14
CA ALA A 107 -21.71 -3.13 4.39
C ALA A 107 -20.25 -2.90 4.78
N ALA A 108 -19.57 -1.95 4.14
CA ALA A 108 -18.23 -1.54 4.52
C ALA A 108 -18.20 -0.90 5.92
N GLU A 109 -19.18 -0.05 6.24
CA GLU A 109 -19.34 0.55 7.57
C GLU A 109 -19.53 -0.53 8.65
N ALA A 110 -20.45 -1.48 8.43
CA ALA A 110 -20.67 -2.57 9.38
C ALA A 110 -19.44 -3.48 9.56
N ALA A 111 -18.68 -3.74 8.49
CA ALA A 111 -17.44 -4.53 8.56
C ALA A 111 -16.33 -3.79 9.32
N TRP A 112 -16.25 -2.47 9.17
CA TRP A 112 -15.34 -1.61 9.93
C TRP A 112 -15.66 -1.66 11.42
N ASP A 113 -16.92 -1.47 11.80
CA ASP A 113 -17.35 -1.49 13.20
C ASP A 113 -17.05 -2.84 13.87
N GLN A 114 -17.35 -3.95 13.18
CA GLN A 114 -16.99 -5.29 13.65
C GLN A 114 -15.48 -5.47 13.87
N ALA A 115 -14.65 -4.89 13.00
CA ALA A 115 -13.20 -4.93 13.17
C ALA A 115 -12.74 -4.12 14.40
N LEU A 116 -13.35 -2.95 14.66
CA LEU A 116 -13.05 -2.15 15.85
C LEU A 116 -13.43 -2.88 17.14
N GLU A 117 -14.61 -3.49 17.18
CA GLU A 117 -15.07 -4.30 18.31
C GLU A 117 -14.12 -5.47 18.59
N ALA A 118 -13.71 -6.20 17.54
CA ALA A 118 -12.75 -7.30 17.67
C ALA A 118 -11.39 -6.84 18.21
N LEU A 119 -10.90 -5.67 17.77
CA LEU A 119 -9.65 -5.09 18.27
C LEU A 119 -9.76 -4.73 19.76
N GLN A 120 -10.85 -4.09 20.18
CA GLN A 120 -11.08 -3.73 21.58
C GLN A 120 -11.22 -4.96 22.47
N ALA A 121 -11.96 -5.98 22.02
CA ALA A 121 -12.05 -7.28 22.70
C ALA A 121 -10.68 -7.97 22.84
N GLY A 122 -9.78 -7.75 21.88
CA GLY A 122 -8.38 -8.17 21.91
C GLY A 122 -7.46 -7.36 22.82
N GLY A 123 -7.98 -6.34 23.54
CA GLY A 123 -7.21 -5.52 24.48
C GLY A 123 -6.55 -4.29 23.86
N VAL A 124 -6.93 -3.90 22.64
CA VAL A 124 -6.49 -2.66 22.00
C VAL A 124 -7.28 -1.46 22.54
N THR A 125 -6.58 -0.38 22.86
CA THR A 125 -7.20 0.93 23.11
C THR A 125 -7.26 1.73 21.81
N LEU A 126 -8.47 2.07 21.35
CA LEU A 126 -8.67 2.89 20.16
C LEU A 126 -8.69 4.38 20.51
N HIS A 127 -7.97 5.19 19.73
CA HIS A 127 -7.87 6.64 19.87
C HIS A 127 -8.41 7.30 18.62
N PRO A 128 -9.63 7.86 18.64
CA PRO A 128 -10.15 8.66 17.54
C PRO A 128 -9.27 9.90 17.32
N ILE A 129 -8.87 10.15 16.09
CA ILE A 129 -8.04 11.31 15.72
C ILE A 129 -8.61 12.07 14.54
N ASP A 130 -8.29 13.38 14.45
CA ASP A 130 -8.51 14.14 13.22
C ASP A 130 -7.63 13.58 12.10
N PHE A 131 -8.29 12.97 11.11
CA PHE A 131 -7.63 12.34 9.97
C PHE A 131 -7.39 13.31 8.80
N THR A 132 -7.82 14.57 8.94
CA THR A 132 -7.69 15.62 7.91
C THR A 132 -6.26 15.77 7.38
N PRO A 133 -5.18 15.77 8.22
CA PRO A 133 -3.82 15.86 7.70
C PRO A 133 -3.43 14.68 6.79
N PHE A 134 -3.88 13.46 7.12
CA PHE A 134 -3.61 12.27 6.33
C PHE A 134 -4.37 12.29 5.00
N ARG A 135 -5.63 12.72 5.01
CA ARG A 135 -6.43 12.92 3.78
C ARG A 135 -5.79 13.97 2.87
N LYS A 136 -5.41 15.13 3.41
CA LYS A 136 -4.73 16.20 2.66
C LYS A 136 -3.43 15.72 2.04
N LEU A 137 -2.67 14.89 2.76
CA LEU A 137 -1.45 14.26 2.23
C LEU A 137 -1.77 13.27 1.10
N ALA A 138 -2.81 12.44 1.25
CA ALA A 138 -3.23 11.48 0.23
C ALA A 138 -3.68 12.18 -1.06
N GLU A 139 -4.40 13.30 -0.95
CA GLU A 139 -4.83 14.13 -2.08
C GLU A 139 -3.65 14.62 -2.94
N GLN A 140 -2.48 14.88 -2.34
CA GLN A 140 -1.30 15.33 -3.09
C GLN A 140 -0.79 14.29 -4.10
N LEU A 141 -1.18 13.02 -3.96
CA LEU A 141 -0.74 11.97 -4.88
C LEU A 141 -1.33 12.13 -6.29
N TYR A 142 -2.52 12.73 -6.38
CA TYR A 142 -3.24 12.95 -7.65
C TYR A 142 -3.45 14.43 -7.96
N TYR A 143 -3.65 15.27 -6.94
CA TYR A 143 -3.84 16.73 -7.10
C TYR A 143 -2.57 17.55 -6.87
N GLY A 144 -1.45 16.87 -6.60
CA GLY A 144 -0.12 17.48 -6.47
C GLY A 144 0.83 17.03 -7.59
N ALA A 145 2.11 17.36 -7.45
CA ALA A 145 3.12 17.11 -8.49
C ALA A 145 3.53 15.63 -8.66
N TRP A 146 3.04 14.71 -7.82
CA TRP A 146 3.44 13.29 -7.88
C TRP A 146 3.01 12.58 -9.16
N VAL A 147 1.98 13.10 -9.85
CA VAL A 147 1.59 12.62 -11.19
C VAL A 147 2.75 12.76 -12.19
N ALA A 148 3.59 13.79 -12.04
CA ALA A 148 4.72 14.02 -12.95
C ALA A 148 5.76 12.90 -12.94
N GLU A 149 5.87 12.10 -11.87
CA GLU A 149 6.73 10.91 -11.90
C GLU A 149 6.22 9.84 -12.87
N ARG A 150 4.89 9.73 -13.02
CA ARG A 150 4.26 8.81 -13.99
C ARG A 150 4.55 9.29 -15.41
N THR A 151 4.35 10.58 -15.67
CA THR A 151 4.68 11.24 -16.94
C THR A 151 6.15 11.01 -17.30
N ALA A 152 7.07 11.22 -16.36
CA ALA A 152 8.50 10.99 -16.55
C ALA A 152 8.84 9.52 -16.83
N ALA A 153 8.14 8.59 -16.19
CA ALA A 153 8.34 7.16 -16.38
C ALA A 153 7.87 6.64 -17.74
N VAL A 154 6.74 7.15 -18.26
CA VAL A 154 6.20 6.73 -19.57
C VAL A 154 6.94 7.35 -20.75
N GLY A 155 7.53 8.54 -20.56
CA GLY A 155 8.36 9.22 -21.56
C GLY A 155 7.67 9.34 -22.93
N GLY A 156 8.37 8.95 -24.01
CA GLY A 156 7.87 9.03 -25.39
C GLY A 156 6.66 8.14 -25.73
N MET A 157 6.12 7.37 -24.77
CA MET A 157 4.83 6.70 -24.96
C MET A 157 3.67 7.71 -25.02
N LEU A 158 3.82 8.91 -24.44
CA LEU A 158 2.83 9.99 -24.51
C LEU A 158 2.60 10.47 -25.94
N ASP A 159 3.58 10.32 -26.82
CA ASP A 159 3.44 10.66 -28.25
C ASP A 159 2.60 9.62 -29.03
N ARG A 160 2.19 8.52 -28.37
CA ARG A 160 1.39 7.43 -28.94
C ARG A 160 0.15 7.15 -28.09
N PRO A 161 -0.80 8.10 -27.98
CA PRO A 161 -1.96 7.97 -27.09
C PRO A 161 -2.87 6.79 -27.42
N ALA A 162 -2.85 6.28 -28.66
CA ALA A 162 -3.61 5.09 -29.06
C ALA A 162 -3.11 3.79 -28.39
N ASP A 163 -1.86 3.78 -27.89
CA ASP A 163 -1.26 2.64 -27.18
C ASP A 163 -1.57 2.68 -25.67
N LEU A 164 -2.24 3.73 -25.19
CA LEU A 164 -2.56 3.96 -23.77
C LEU A 164 -4.05 3.78 -23.50
N ASP A 165 -4.38 3.31 -22.30
CA ASP A 165 -5.75 3.41 -21.81
C ASP A 165 -6.15 4.91 -21.73
N PRO A 166 -7.33 5.31 -22.23
CA PRO A 166 -7.71 6.71 -22.31
C PRO A 166 -7.74 7.43 -20.96
N VAL A 167 -8.18 6.76 -19.89
CA VAL A 167 -8.25 7.34 -18.55
C VAL A 167 -6.84 7.48 -17.97
N VAL A 168 -5.99 6.48 -18.18
CA VAL A 168 -4.58 6.55 -17.77
C VAL A 168 -3.87 7.70 -18.48
N HIS A 169 -4.07 7.85 -19.79
CA HIS A 169 -3.49 8.95 -20.56
C HIS A 169 -3.94 10.32 -20.05
N GLU A 170 -5.23 10.52 -19.81
CA GLU A 170 -5.77 11.78 -19.26
C GLU A 170 -5.15 12.15 -17.91
N ILE A 171 -4.86 11.16 -17.06
CA ILE A 171 -4.24 11.40 -15.75
C ILE A 171 -2.78 11.85 -15.87
N ILE A 172 -2.02 11.34 -16.85
CA ILE A 172 -0.55 11.48 -16.88
C ILE A 172 -0.02 12.44 -17.96
N ALA A 173 -0.88 12.91 -18.87
CA ALA A 173 -0.52 13.83 -19.95
C ALA A 173 -0.45 15.30 -19.51
#